data_AF-A0A6L8GD32-F1
#
_entry.id   AF-A0A6L8GD32-F1
#
_cell.length_a   1.000
_cell.length_b   1.000
_cell.length_c   1.000
_cell.angle_alpha   90.00
_cell.angle_beta   90.00
_cell.angle_gamma   90.00
#
_symmetry.space_group_name_H-M   'P 1'
#
loop_
_entity.id
_entity.type
_entity.pdbx_description
1 polymer ?
#
loop_
_entity_poly.entity_id
_entity_poly.type
_entity_poly.pdbx_seq_one_letter_code
_entity_poly.pdbx_strand_id
1 'polypeptide(L)'
;MEGAIARENAVFQKMRMRNMSVSPHVMRNKTLEAPNLANVVGPAGSRRYAPQTYAVSVDGIYSTATPSTGRIGVRSNKVNHEELIEFAVTIIDALRLDPVAVSPFIKTFARPMPLADALANSNPTAIAVDTARLAAAVIGEEATVRLVHVGDEIKKLSTEEVDELLDLLEQALTIEGNGKTRAARFPGEDNTVARISLNKSRIALRSLTLGNDAKVAVETRDLALGEDPERRPLHSFLDEKNCFIVLFDDARLSYIDGQVFRDEALLDGGKGVLPFLHPEGSLEDVTDEKGAFVADQVTFDESSTFGVIVERVAAKDGILICDDLGDEWADFIGIKKEADSVQVSFYHGKHGALTLSAGSFHVAVSQAIKNLGNMMFPSERMETKVQSWNTTYNAPNQPTQIPRVIRNDAGDLAASVARARNAPDVSRRAVIVTSSLSKKVVEDEFKKIQAGKRPTHTFVQLHWLLQSFFSACTEVGASGSIVCRP
;
A
#
# COMPACT_ATOMS: atom_id res chain seq x y z
N MET A 1 -22.99 2.86 15.00
CA MET A 1 -22.81 4.30 14.65
C MET A 1 -23.44 4.62 13.31
N GLU A 2 -23.11 3.88 12.25
CA GLU A 2 -23.61 4.16 10.89
C GLU A 2 -25.14 4.17 10.80
N GLY A 3 -25.84 3.24 11.46
CA GLY A 3 -27.31 3.20 11.48
C GLY A 3 -27.99 4.46 12.06
N ALA A 4 -27.28 5.26 12.87
CA ALA A 4 -27.84 6.47 13.44
C ALA A 4 -27.81 7.67 12.48
N ILE A 5 -26.69 7.86 11.77
CA ILE A 5 -26.41 9.11 11.02
C ILE A 5 -25.95 8.89 9.57
N ALA A 6 -25.44 7.71 9.21
CA ALA A 6 -25.04 7.36 7.84
C ALA A 6 -26.15 6.56 7.12
N ARG A 7 -27.39 7.03 7.27
CA ARG A 7 -28.60 6.41 6.69
C ARG A 7 -28.58 6.50 5.16
N GLU A 8 -29.46 5.75 4.49
CA GLU A 8 -29.55 5.70 3.03
C GLU A 8 -29.65 7.08 2.35
N ASN A 9 -30.39 8.02 2.95
CA ASN A 9 -30.54 9.39 2.46
C ASN A 9 -29.43 10.37 2.91
N ALA A 10 -28.40 9.90 3.62
CA ALA A 10 -27.35 10.77 4.13
C ALA A 10 -26.48 11.34 3.00
N VAL A 11 -26.37 12.67 2.97
CA VAL A 11 -25.47 13.39 2.05
C VAL A 11 -24.14 13.62 2.73
N PHE A 12 -23.10 12.92 2.27
CA PHE A 12 -21.74 13.08 2.77
C PHE A 12 -21.13 14.36 2.23
N GLN A 13 -20.72 15.28 3.10
CA GLN A 13 -20.20 16.58 2.71
C GLN A 13 -18.71 16.74 2.95
N LYS A 14 -18.20 16.13 4.03
CA LYS A 14 -16.79 16.17 4.39
C LYS A 14 -16.36 14.82 4.95
N MET A 15 -15.17 14.38 4.59
CA MET A 15 -14.65 13.10 5.06
C MET A 15 -13.13 13.13 5.16
N ARG A 16 -12.61 12.80 6.33
CA ARG A 16 -11.19 12.54 6.55
C ARG A 16 -10.99 11.04 6.66
N MET A 17 -9.99 10.55 5.95
CA MET A 17 -9.73 9.13 5.83
C MET A 17 -8.24 8.84 5.94
N ARG A 18 -7.91 7.64 6.43
CA ARG A 18 -6.54 7.13 6.52
C ARG A 18 -6.37 5.91 5.64
N ASN A 19 -5.31 5.88 4.85
CA ASN A 19 -4.95 4.73 4.03
C ASN A 19 -4.51 3.57 4.92
N MET A 20 -4.92 2.37 4.55
CA MET A 20 -4.71 1.12 5.29
C MET A 20 -3.46 0.35 4.85
N SER A 21 -2.70 0.88 3.89
CA SER A 21 -1.40 0.38 3.47
C SER A 21 -0.29 0.71 4.48
N VAL A 22 0.70 -0.17 4.57
CA VAL A 22 1.93 0.02 5.36
C VAL A 22 3.04 0.72 4.58
N SER A 23 2.92 0.81 3.25
CA SER A 23 3.98 1.35 2.40
C SER A 23 4.17 2.86 2.62
N PRO A 24 5.42 3.33 2.76
CA PRO A 24 5.68 4.75 2.94
C PRO A 24 5.40 5.62 1.72
N HIS A 25 5.24 4.99 0.56
CA HIS A 25 5.09 5.64 -0.73
C HIS A 25 3.62 5.85 -1.15
N VAL A 26 2.65 5.53 -0.29
CA VAL A 26 1.21 5.77 -0.56
C VAL A 26 0.67 7.05 0.09
N MET A 27 -0.45 7.59 -0.40
CA MET A 27 -1.11 8.73 0.24
C MET A 27 -1.74 8.30 1.57
N ARG A 28 -1.12 8.69 2.69
CA ARG A 28 -1.50 8.24 4.04
C ARG A 28 -2.84 8.78 4.53
N ASN A 29 -3.13 10.04 4.25
CA ASN A 29 -4.35 10.70 4.70
C ASN A 29 -4.98 11.46 3.55
N LYS A 30 -6.31 11.43 3.49
CA LYS A 30 -7.09 12.11 2.46
C LYS A 30 -8.26 12.81 3.12
N THR A 31 -8.38 14.12 2.90
CA THR A 31 -9.54 14.90 3.33
C THR A 31 -10.27 15.38 2.09
N LEU A 32 -11.55 15.04 2.00
CA LEU A 32 -12.41 15.39 0.87
C LEU A 32 -13.57 16.25 1.38
N GLU A 33 -13.94 17.24 0.57
CA GLU A 33 -15.05 18.14 0.85
C GLU A 33 -15.78 18.48 -0.45
N ALA A 34 -17.09 18.29 -0.47
CA ALA A 34 -17.96 18.61 -1.59
C ALA A 34 -19.42 18.73 -1.11
N PRO A 35 -20.33 19.38 -1.87
CA PRO A 35 -21.75 19.40 -1.52
C PRO A 35 -22.36 17.99 -1.39
N ASN A 36 -21.89 17.05 -2.21
CA ASN A 36 -22.21 15.63 -2.11
C ASN A 36 -21.02 14.79 -2.60
N LEU A 37 -20.29 14.18 -1.67
CA LEU A 37 -19.13 13.34 -1.94
C LEU A 37 -19.48 12.09 -2.77
N ALA A 38 -20.71 11.57 -2.66
CA ALA A 38 -21.12 10.40 -3.44
C ALA A 38 -21.15 10.65 -4.96
N ASN A 39 -21.23 11.92 -5.38
CA ASN A 39 -21.26 12.29 -6.81
C ASN A 39 -19.87 12.55 -7.40
N VAL A 40 -18.85 12.78 -6.55
CA VAL A 40 -17.53 13.25 -7.00
C VAL A 40 -16.40 12.30 -6.63
N VAL A 41 -16.64 11.38 -5.70
CA VAL A 41 -15.65 10.38 -5.28
C VAL A 41 -15.97 9.04 -5.93
N GLY A 42 -15.10 8.62 -6.85
CA GLY A 42 -15.20 7.29 -7.46
C GLY A 42 -14.87 6.16 -6.48
N PRO A 43 -15.46 4.96 -6.63
CA PRO A 43 -15.28 3.85 -5.71
C PRO A 43 -13.92 3.13 -5.83
N ALA A 44 -13.18 3.36 -6.91
CA ALA A 44 -11.97 2.61 -7.25
C ALA A 44 -10.76 2.91 -6.32
N GLY A 45 -10.80 4.02 -5.58
CA GLY A 45 -9.72 4.43 -4.67
C GLY A 45 -10.17 4.65 -3.21
N SER A 46 -11.39 4.27 -2.84
CA SER A 46 -11.94 4.47 -1.48
C SER A 46 -11.79 3.24 -0.56
N ARG A 47 -11.66 2.04 -1.13
CA ARG A 47 -11.67 0.77 -0.39
C ARG A 47 -10.50 0.63 0.60
N ARG A 48 -9.37 1.28 0.31
CA ARG A 48 -8.17 1.28 1.17
C ARG A 48 -8.15 2.40 2.19
N TYR A 49 -9.27 3.09 2.35
CA TYR A 49 -9.38 4.18 3.30
C TYR A 49 -10.34 3.84 4.43
N ALA A 50 -9.83 3.95 5.65
CA ALA A 50 -10.60 3.93 6.87
C ALA A 50 -11.13 5.35 7.19
N PRO A 51 -12.45 5.57 7.29
CA PRO A 51 -13.02 6.84 7.70
C PRO A 51 -12.60 7.19 9.15
N GLN A 52 -11.86 8.29 9.33
CA GLN A 52 -11.52 8.79 10.67
C GLN A 52 -12.60 9.73 11.20
N THR A 53 -13.08 10.63 10.34
CA THR A 53 -14.21 11.50 10.63
C THR A 53 -15.00 11.74 9.36
N TYR A 54 -16.31 11.90 9.49
CA TYR A 54 -17.16 12.33 8.39
C TYR A 54 -18.26 13.26 8.88
N ALA A 55 -18.72 14.10 7.97
CA ALA A 55 -19.86 14.99 8.15
C ALA A 55 -20.93 14.66 7.13
N VAL A 56 -22.16 14.57 7.62
CA VAL A 56 -23.34 14.21 6.85
C VAL A 56 -24.46 15.21 7.10
N SER A 57 -25.29 15.42 6.09
CA SER A 57 -26.58 16.09 6.23
C SER A 57 -27.69 15.06 6.01
N VAL A 58 -28.63 14.97 6.95
CA VAL A 58 -29.85 14.15 6.86
C VAL A 58 -31.01 15.08 7.17
N ASP A 59 -31.93 15.24 6.22
CA ASP A 59 -33.14 16.08 6.37
C ASP A 59 -32.83 17.52 6.86
N GLY A 60 -31.69 18.09 6.40
CA GLY A 60 -31.23 19.43 6.76
C GLY A 60 -30.44 19.52 8.07
N ILE A 61 -30.31 18.41 8.82
CA ILE A 61 -29.54 18.35 10.07
C ILE A 61 -28.11 17.94 9.74
N TYR A 62 -27.17 18.84 10.04
CA TYR A 62 -25.73 18.58 9.89
C TYR A 62 -25.19 17.84 11.11
N SER A 63 -24.63 16.66 10.88
CA SER A 63 -24.06 15.79 11.90
C SER A 63 -22.63 15.40 11.56
N THR A 64 -21.81 15.16 12.57
CA THR A 64 -20.45 14.64 12.44
C THR A 64 -20.29 13.34 13.21
N ALA A 65 -19.42 12.47 12.70
CA ALA A 65 -19.07 11.22 13.35
C ALA A 65 -17.55 11.10 13.49
N THR A 66 -17.12 10.50 14.60
CA THR A 66 -15.75 10.02 14.79
C THR A 66 -15.83 8.54 15.15
N PRO A 67 -15.75 7.63 14.17
CA PRO A 67 -16.00 6.22 14.40
C PRO A 67 -15.06 5.55 15.41
N SER A 68 -13.83 6.04 15.54
CA SER A 68 -12.86 5.53 16.51
C SER A 68 -13.23 5.79 17.97
N THR A 69 -13.93 6.89 18.27
CA THR A 69 -14.27 7.30 19.63
C THR A 69 -15.75 7.11 19.96
N GLY A 70 -16.56 6.62 19.03
CA GLY A 70 -18.00 6.52 19.27
C GLY A 70 -18.72 7.87 19.22
N ARG A 71 -18.03 8.97 18.90
CA ARG A 71 -18.56 10.33 19.05
C ARG A 71 -19.46 10.71 17.88
N ILE A 72 -20.65 11.20 18.20
CA ILE A 72 -21.59 11.84 17.28
C ILE A 72 -21.75 13.29 17.72
N GLY A 73 -21.60 14.24 16.80
CA GLY A 73 -21.89 15.65 17.01
C GLY A 73 -23.02 16.08 16.09
N VAL A 74 -23.87 17.00 16.56
CA VAL A 74 -24.87 17.66 15.72
C VAL A 74 -24.63 19.16 15.79
N ARG A 75 -24.72 19.83 14.65
CA ARG A 75 -24.69 21.28 14.61
C ARG A 75 -26.10 21.80 14.87
N SER A 76 -26.27 22.45 16.02
CA SER A 76 -27.52 23.09 16.42
C SER A 76 -27.25 24.50 16.95
N ASN A 77 -28.32 25.27 17.16
CA ASN A 77 -28.28 26.48 17.97
C ASN A 77 -28.15 26.13 19.46
N LYS A 78 -28.08 27.13 20.35
CA LYS A 78 -28.13 26.87 21.80
C LYS A 78 -29.41 26.10 22.13
N VAL A 79 -29.24 24.96 22.80
CA VAL A 79 -30.32 24.07 23.26
C VAL A 79 -30.34 24.01 24.79
N ASN A 80 -31.49 23.70 25.35
CA ASN A 80 -31.67 23.45 26.78
C ASN A 80 -31.34 21.99 27.14
N HIS A 81 -31.44 21.64 28.43
CA HIS A 81 -31.09 20.30 28.91
C HIS A 81 -32.11 19.22 28.50
N GLU A 82 -33.39 19.57 28.33
CA GLU A 82 -34.44 18.64 27.91
C GLU A 82 -34.23 18.23 26.44
N GLU A 83 -33.96 19.20 25.57
CA GLU A 83 -33.62 18.97 24.15
C GLU A 83 -32.36 18.10 23.99
N LEU A 84 -31.39 18.25 24.89
CA LEU A 84 -30.17 17.44 24.89
C LEU A 84 -30.46 15.98 25.29
N ILE A 85 -31.38 15.76 26.25
CA ILE A 85 -31.84 14.42 26.63
C ILE A 85 -32.62 13.79 25.48
N GLU A 86 -33.54 14.52 24.86
CA GLU A 86 -34.32 14.06 23.71
C GLU A 86 -33.43 13.65 22.53
N PHE A 87 -32.41 14.46 22.23
CA PHE A 87 -31.39 14.12 21.24
C PHE A 87 -30.68 12.80 21.59
N ALA A 88 -30.22 12.65 22.84
CA ALA A 88 -29.54 11.43 23.27
C ALA A 88 -30.43 10.19 23.16
N VAL A 89 -31.70 10.29 23.57
CA VAL A 89 -32.69 9.21 23.44
C VAL A 89 -32.90 8.84 21.97
N THR A 90 -33.10 9.85 21.10
CA THR A 90 -33.30 9.64 19.65
C THR A 90 -32.12 8.90 19.01
N ILE A 91 -30.89 9.28 19.36
CA ILE A 91 -29.68 8.61 18.85
C ILE A 91 -29.57 7.19 19.42
N ILE A 92 -29.85 6.98 20.71
CA ILE A 92 -29.83 5.65 21.33
C ILE A 92 -30.83 4.71 20.66
N ASP A 93 -32.05 5.17 20.42
CA ASP A 93 -33.10 4.38 19.79
C ASP A 93 -32.76 4.08 18.32
N ALA A 94 -32.22 5.07 17.59
CA ALA A 94 -31.71 4.87 16.23
C ALA A 94 -30.55 3.86 16.16
N LEU A 95 -29.71 3.78 17.19
CA LEU A 95 -28.62 2.79 17.28
C LEU A 95 -29.11 1.38 17.66
N ARG A 96 -30.27 1.25 18.31
CA ARG A 96 -30.86 -0.02 18.75
C ARG A 96 -31.70 -0.71 17.67
N LEU A 97 -32.18 0.05 16.68
CA LEU A 97 -32.92 -0.49 15.54
C LEU A 97 -31.97 -1.21 14.58
N ASP A 98 -32.21 -2.51 14.34
CA ASP A 98 -31.44 -3.34 13.41
C ASP A 98 -32.35 -3.89 12.28
N PRO A 99 -31.99 -3.81 10.98
CA PRO A 99 -31.01 -2.95 10.34
C PRO A 99 -31.69 -1.81 9.53
N VAL A 100 -31.41 -0.54 9.90
CA VAL A 100 -31.70 0.62 9.04
C VAL A 100 -30.79 0.56 7.82
N ALA A 101 -31.33 0.78 6.61
CA ALA A 101 -30.53 0.84 5.39
C ALA A 101 -29.44 1.93 5.50
N VAL A 102 -28.18 1.49 5.51
CA VAL A 102 -26.99 2.36 5.54
C VAL A 102 -26.64 2.80 4.11
N SER A 103 -26.21 4.06 3.95
CA SER A 103 -25.81 4.63 2.65
C SER A 103 -24.84 3.73 1.88
N PRO A 104 -25.09 3.43 0.59
CA PRO A 104 -24.15 2.68 -0.25
C PRO A 104 -22.76 3.32 -0.32
N PHE A 105 -22.66 4.65 -0.18
CA PHE A 105 -21.40 5.38 -0.23
C PHE A 105 -20.46 4.99 0.92
N ILE A 106 -20.93 5.03 2.17
CA ILE A 106 -20.08 4.68 3.32
C ILE A 106 -19.70 3.20 3.32
N LYS A 107 -20.53 2.34 2.70
CA LYS A 107 -20.22 0.91 2.53
C LYS A 107 -19.04 0.65 1.59
N THR A 108 -18.60 1.63 0.80
CA THR A 108 -17.39 1.50 -0.03
C THR A 108 -16.09 1.62 0.76
N PHE A 109 -16.15 2.04 2.02
CA PHE A 109 -15.00 2.22 2.91
C PHE A 109 -14.93 1.11 3.98
N ALA A 110 -13.74 0.91 4.54
CA ALA A 110 -13.57 -0.03 5.63
C ALA A 110 -14.26 0.46 6.91
N ARG A 111 -15.01 -0.42 7.58
CA ARG A 111 -15.84 -0.08 8.73
C ARG A 111 -15.18 -0.45 10.06
N PRO A 112 -15.18 0.40 11.08
CA PRO A 112 -14.61 0.04 12.37
C PRO A 112 -15.41 -1.06 13.08
N MET A 113 -14.71 -1.87 13.85
CA MET A 113 -15.23 -2.97 14.65
C MET A 113 -14.49 -3.04 15.99
N PRO A 114 -15.17 -3.41 17.10
CA PRO A 114 -14.48 -3.70 18.36
C PRO A 114 -13.45 -4.83 18.20
N LEU A 115 -12.26 -4.65 18.77
CA LEU A 115 -11.20 -5.67 18.73
C LEU A 115 -11.65 -7.00 19.36
N ALA A 116 -12.44 -6.94 20.44
CA ALA A 116 -12.98 -8.14 21.07
C ALA A 116 -13.85 -8.98 20.11
N ASP A 117 -14.68 -8.33 19.29
CA ASP A 117 -15.55 -9.00 18.32
C ASP A 117 -14.73 -9.60 17.17
N ALA A 118 -13.67 -8.90 16.75
CA ALA A 118 -12.72 -9.41 15.77
C ALA A 118 -12.00 -10.65 16.30
N LEU A 119 -11.45 -10.59 17.51
CA LEU A 119 -10.72 -11.69 18.15
C LEU A 119 -11.60 -12.89 18.52
N ALA A 120 -12.91 -12.68 18.72
CA ALA A 120 -13.86 -13.76 18.95
C ALA A 120 -14.07 -14.64 17.70
N ASN A 121 -13.88 -14.06 16.51
CA ASN A 121 -14.21 -14.72 15.24
C ASN A 121 -12.99 -14.98 14.34
N SER A 122 -11.83 -14.42 14.68
CA SER A 122 -10.66 -14.36 13.82
C SER A 122 -9.36 -14.25 14.62
N ASN A 123 -8.26 -14.72 14.03
CA ASN A 123 -6.93 -14.68 14.62
C ASN A 123 -6.01 -13.69 13.89
N PRO A 124 -5.21 -12.90 14.62
CA PRO A 124 -4.07 -12.20 14.05
C PRO A 124 -3.07 -13.16 13.41
N THR A 125 -2.66 -12.86 12.17
CA THR A 125 -1.76 -13.70 11.35
C THR A 125 -0.49 -12.99 10.93
N ALA A 126 -0.50 -11.66 10.83
CA ALA A 126 0.71 -10.91 10.48
C ALA A 126 0.76 -9.53 11.13
N ILE A 127 1.97 -9.02 11.38
CA ILE A 127 2.23 -7.66 11.84
C ILE A 127 3.29 -7.00 10.96
N ALA A 128 3.09 -5.76 10.57
CA ALA A 128 4.05 -4.95 9.84
C ALA A 128 4.18 -3.57 10.48
N VAL A 129 5.37 -2.98 10.45
CA VAL A 129 5.62 -1.65 11.01
C VAL A 129 5.25 -0.58 10.00
N ASP A 130 4.62 0.49 10.47
CA ASP A 130 4.36 1.70 9.67
C ASP A 130 5.65 2.52 9.61
N THR A 131 6.59 2.07 8.75
CA THR A 131 7.91 2.68 8.54
C THR A 131 7.80 4.12 8.08
N ALA A 132 6.72 4.43 7.36
CA ALA A 132 6.32 5.75 6.95
C ALA A 132 6.19 6.72 8.12
N ARG A 133 5.43 6.33 9.15
CA ARG A 133 5.19 7.13 10.36
C ARG A 133 6.46 7.25 11.21
N LEU A 134 7.29 6.21 11.23
CA LEU A 134 8.60 6.26 11.86
C LEU A 134 9.53 7.26 11.14
N ALA A 135 9.68 7.13 9.82
CA ALA A 135 10.49 8.01 8.98
C ALA A 135 10.11 9.48 9.16
N ALA A 136 8.82 9.81 9.12
CA ALA A 136 8.34 11.17 9.34
C ALA A 136 8.68 11.75 10.74
N ALA A 137 8.91 10.88 11.73
CA ALA A 137 9.27 11.30 13.07
C ALA A 137 10.79 11.45 13.27
N VAL A 138 11.62 10.78 12.45
CA VAL A 138 13.08 10.66 12.62
C VAL A 138 13.92 11.29 11.49
N ILE A 139 13.34 11.53 10.32
CA ILE A 139 14.00 12.06 9.10
C ILE A 139 13.49 13.47 8.79
N GLY A 140 14.42 14.34 8.37
CA GLY A 140 14.12 15.69 7.89
C GLY A 140 14.23 16.78 8.96
N GLU A 141 14.06 18.03 8.53
CA GLU A 141 14.18 19.20 9.42
C GLU A 141 13.11 19.17 10.52
N GLU A 142 11.89 18.78 10.18
CA GLU A 142 10.72 18.66 11.07
C GLU A 142 10.73 17.42 11.97
N ALA A 143 11.76 16.57 11.91
CA ALA A 143 11.78 15.36 12.74
C ALA A 143 11.76 15.75 14.23
N THR A 144 10.89 15.11 15.01
CA THR A 144 10.73 15.39 16.44
C THR A 144 11.64 14.52 17.31
N VAL A 145 12.09 13.39 16.77
CA VAL A 145 12.90 12.40 17.49
C VAL A 145 14.11 11.97 16.65
N ARG A 146 15.06 11.30 17.27
CA ARG A 146 16.22 10.67 16.61
C ARG A 146 16.37 9.23 17.07
N LEU A 147 16.89 8.38 16.19
CA LEU A 147 17.26 7.01 16.53
C LEU A 147 18.72 6.96 17.00
N VAL A 148 18.97 6.20 18.06
CA VAL A 148 20.30 6.03 18.64
C VAL A 148 20.62 4.56 18.93
N HIS A 149 21.86 4.17 18.70
CA HIS A 149 22.43 2.93 19.23
C HIS A 149 22.83 3.14 20.69
N VAL A 150 22.33 2.27 21.57
CA VAL A 150 22.64 2.29 23.00
C VAL A 150 23.66 1.20 23.29
N GLY A 151 24.96 1.51 23.23
CA GLY A 151 26.05 0.62 23.61
C GLY A 151 26.76 1.09 24.87
N ASP A 152 28.08 0.91 24.92
CA ASP A 152 28.93 1.57 25.92
C ASP A 152 28.92 3.10 25.73
N GLU A 153 28.75 3.55 24.49
CA GLU A 153 28.47 4.93 24.12
C GLU A 153 27.12 5.02 23.39
N ILE A 154 26.46 6.17 23.51
CA ILE A 154 25.24 6.48 22.77
C ILE A 154 25.63 7.16 21.47
N LYS A 155 25.27 6.55 20.34
CA LYS A 155 25.58 7.08 19.00
C LYS A 155 24.29 7.26 18.22
N LYS A 156 24.13 8.42 17.58
CA LYS A 156 23.04 8.65 16.63
C LYS A 156 23.22 7.71 15.44
N LEU A 157 22.14 7.08 14.97
CA LEU A 157 22.18 6.33 13.71
C LEU A 157 22.48 7.29 12.55
N SER A 158 23.32 6.84 11.62
CA SER A 158 23.54 7.51 10.34
C SER A 158 22.28 7.45 9.47
N THR A 159 22.24 8.23 8.39
CA THR A 159 21.10 8.17 7.45
C THR A 159 20.99 6.78 6.83
N GLU A 160 22.13 6.19 6.45
CA GLU A 160 22.22 4.85 5.87
C GLU A 160 21.73 3.78 6.86
N GLU A 161 22.14 3.85 8.14
CA GLU A 161 21.65 2.92 9.18
C GLU A 161 20.14 3.07 9.43
N VAL A 162 19.60 4.29 9.33
CA VAL A 162 18.15 4.52 9.41
C VAL A 162 17.43 3.88 8.21
N ASP A 163 17.95 4.06 7.00
CA ASP A 163 17.35 3.50 5.79
C ASP A 163 17.39 1.95 5.82
N GLU A 164 18.52 1.34 6.20
CA GLU A 164 18.63 -0.11 6.39
C GLU A 164 17.64 -0.65 7.44
N LEU A 165 17.45 0.08 8.54
CA LEU A 165 16.47 -0.28 9.56
C LEU A 165 15.03 -0.16 9.03
N LEU A 166 14.71 0.87 8.26
CA LEU A 166 13.40 1.04 7.66
C LEU A 166 13.09 -0.08 6.65
N ASP A 167 14.06 -0.46 5.82
CA ASP A 167 13.93 -1.58 4.87
C ASP A 167 13.68 -2.91 5.61
N LEU A 168 14.37 -3.13 6.73
CA LEU A 168 14.15 -4.31 7.56
C LEU A 168 12.76 -4.32 8.23
N LEU A 169 12.27 -3.15 8.65
CA LEU A 169 10.96 -2.96 9.27
C LEU A 169 9.79 -3.02 8.28
N GLU A 170 10.04 -2.79 6.99
CA GLU A 170 9.02 -2.83 5.93
C GLU A 170 8.47 -4.25 5.74
N GLN A 171 9.28 -5.26 6.07
CA GLN A 171 8.90 -6.66 5.96
C GLN A 171 7.84 -7.06 7.00
N ALA A 172 6.75 -7.69 6.51
CA ALA A 172 5.71 -8.21 7.38
C ALA A 172 6.17 -9.48 8.12
N LEU A 173 5.90 -9.53 9.42
CA LEU A 173 6.18 -10.68 10.29
C LEU A 173 4.94 -11.58 10.40
N THR A 174 5.14 -12.89 10.34
CA THR A 174 4.09 -13.89 10.60
C THR A 174 3.88 -14.03 12.10
N ILE A 175 2.62 -13.93 12.56
CA ILE A 175 2.23 -14.10 13.96
C ILE A 175 1.90 -15.57 14.24
N GLU A 176 2.49 -16.13 15.30
CA GLU A 176 2.28 -17.51 15.72
C GLU A 176 1.83 -17.64 17.18
N GLY A 177 1.09 -18.71 17.44
CA GLY A 177 0.64 -19.12 18.77
C GLY A 177 -0.80 -18.70 19.09
N ASN A 178 -1.36 -19.34 20.13
CA ASN A 178 -2.78 -19.28 20.46
C ASN A 178 -3.08 -18.51 21.76
N GLY A 179 -2.03 -18.07 22.48
CA GLY A 179 -2.17 -17.38 23.76
C GLY A 179 -2.45 -15.88 23.62
N LYS A 180 -2.61 -15.22 24.77
CA LYS A 180 -2.72 -13.75 24.87
C LYS A 180 -1.48 -13.06 24.31
N THR A 181 -0.30 -13.61 24.59
CA THR A 181 0.98 -13.15 24.03
C THR A 181 1.37 -14.07 22.89
N ARG A 182 1.67 -13.50 21.72
CA ARG A 182 2.03 -14.21 20.50
C ARG A 182 3.41 -13.79 20.03
N ALA A 183 4.14 -14.73 19.42
CA ALA A 183 5.42 -14.47 18.80
C ALA A 183 5.19 -14.03 17.34
N ALA A 184 6.11 -13.24 16.79
CA ALA A 184 6.12 -12.92 15.38
C ALA A 184 7.54 -13.07 14.80
N ARG A 185 7.61 -13.60 13.58
CA ARG A 185 8.83 -14.08 12.92
C ARG A 185 8.87 -13.65 11.46
N PHE A 186 10.05 -13.59 10.86
CA PHE A 186 10.13 -13.49 9.41
C PHE A 186 9.55 -14.76 8.75
N PRO A 187 8.84 -14.65 7.62
CA PRO A 187 8.32 -15.81 6.91
C PRO A 187 9.42 -16.81 6.56
N GLY A 188 9.28 -18.06 7.02
CA GLY A 188 10.26 -19.12 6.79
C GLY A 188 11.43 -19.16 7.77
N GLU A 189 11.44 -18.29 8.79
CA GLU A 189 12.46 -18.29 9.84
C GLU A 189 11.93 -18.74 11.20
N ASP A 190 12.77 -19.48 11.93
CA ASP A 190 12.45 -20.01 13.27
C ASP A 190 12.78 -19.03 14.41
N ASN A 191 13.36 -17.86 14.12
CA ASN A 191 13.73 -16.90 15.16
C ASN A 191 12.55 -15.96 15.50
N THR A 192 12.33 -15.70 16.79
CA THR A 192 11.29 -14.74 17.21
C THR A 192 11.90 -13.34 17.20
N VAL A 193 11.38 -12.49 16.33
CA VAL A 193 11.85 -11.10 16.20
C VAL A 193 10.91 -10.10 16.85
N ALA A 194 9.64 -10.46 17.09
CA ALA A 194 8.71 -9.61 17.83
C ALA A 194 7.76 -10.40 18.71
N ARG A 195 7.17 -9.73 19.71
CA ARG A 195 6.05 -10.28 20.49
C ARG A 195 4.93 -9.26 20.56
N ILE A 196 3.70 -9.73 20.40
CA ILE A 196 2.49 -8.92 20.57
C ILE A 196 1.64 -9.46 21.71
N SER A 197 0.82 -8.61 22.32
CA SER A 197 -0.22 -9.01 23.27
C SER A 197 -1.59 -8.57 22.80
N LEU A 198 -2.54 -9.49 22.83
CA LEU A 198 -3.94 -9.26 22.48
C LEU A 198 -4.71 -8.85 23.74
N ASN A 199 -4.99 -7.55 23.89
CA ASN A 199 -5.79 -7.05 25.02
C ASN A 199 -7.22 -6.79 24.56
N LYS A 200 -8.12 -6.47 25.50
CA LYS A 200 -9.55 -6.29 25.23
C LYS A 200 -9.85 -5.19 24.21
N SER A 201 -9.12 -4.08 24.28
CA SER A 201 -9.35 -2.89 23.45
C SER A 201 -8.22 -2.56 22.48
N ARG A 202 -7.02 -3.15 22.66
CA ARG A 202 -5.85 -2.86 21.83
C ARG A 202 -4.93 -4.06 21.68
N ILE A 203 -4.28 -4.17 20.53
CA ILE A 203 -3.09 -5.00 20.36
C ILE A 203 -1.88 -4.16 20.79
N ALA A 204 -0.98 -4.73 21.58
CA ALA A 204 0.24 -4.03 22.02
C ALA A 204 1.50 -4.76 21.55
N LEU A 205 2.46 -4.02 21.01
CA LEU A 205 3.80 -4.50 20.64
C LEU A 205 4.68 -4.55 21.90
N ARG A 206 5.07 -5.76 22.30
CA ARG A 206 5.79 -6.03 23.56
C ARG A 206 7.29 -6.08 23.41
N SER A 207 7.77 -6.48 22.23
CA SER A 207 9.18 -6.48 21.90
C SER A 207 9.34 -6.46 20.39
N LEU A 208 10.47 -5.91 19.94
CA LEU A 208 10.94 -5.96 18.57
C LEU A 208 12.48 -6.01 18.62
N THR A 209 13.04 -7.05 18.04
CA THR A 209 14.45 -7.40 18.04
C THR A 209 14.82 -7.78 16.62
N LEU A 210 15.49 -6.88 15.92
CA LEU A 210 15.84 -7.03 14.51
C LEU A 210 17.37 -7.00 14.36
N GLY A 211 17.91 -7.91 13.55
CA GLY A 211 19.36 -8.04 13.33
C GLY A 211 20.17 -8.45 14.56
N ASN A 212 21.50 -8.31 14.47
CA ASN A 212 22.45 -8.77 15.49
C ASN A 212 22.65 -7.82 16.69
N ASP A 213 22.09 -6.61 16.68
CA ASP A 213 22.41 -5.55 17.65
C ASP A 213 21.20 -4.76 18.17
N ALA A 214 20.07 -5.41 18.50
CA ALA A 214 18.85 -4.72 18.93
C ALA A 214 18.99 -3.92 20.27
N LYS A 215 19.63 -2.76 20.18
CA LYS A 215 19.78 -1.70 21.19
C LYS A 215 19.46 -0.34 20.57
N VAL A 216 18.56 -0.32 19.58
CA VAL A 216 18.07 0.94 19.00
C VAL A 216 17.02 1.54 19.94
N ALA A 217 17.26 2.79 20.34
CA ALA A 217 16.36 3.59 21.15
C ALA A 217 15.97 4.88 20.42
N VAL A 218 14.93 5.52 20.93
CA VAL A 218 14.39 6.78 20.44
C VAL A 218 14.64 7.85 21.49
N GLU A 219 15.21 8.98 21.07
CA GLU A 219 15.36 10.18 21.88
C GLU A 219 14.63 11.37 21.24
N THR A 220 14.18 12.33 22.05
CA THR A 220 13.78 13.65 21.56
C THR A 220 14.96 14.38 20.92
N ARG A 221 14.67 15.21 19.92
CA ARG A 221 15.65 16.13 19.33
C ARG A 221 15.82 17.43 20.14
N ASP A 222 14.94 17.68 21.11
CA ASP A 222 14.97 18.90 21.94
C ASP A 222 16.13 18.94 22.94
N LEU A 223 16.74 17.80 23.23
CA LEU A 223 17.85 17.63 24.17
C LEU A 223 19.11 17.17 23.44
N ALA A 224 20.29 17.39 24.03
CA ALA A 224 21.56 16.93 23.46
C ALA A 224 21.60 15.39 23.39
N LEU A 225 22.41 14.87 22.46
CA LEU A 225 22.57 13.42 22.25
C LEU A 225 22.95 12.73 23.57
N GLY A 226 22.17 11.73 23.95
CA GLY A 226 22.45 10.96 25.16
C GLY A 226 21.85 11.52 26.46
N GLU A 227 21.27 12.73 26.43
CA GLU A 227 20.74 13.42 27.62
C GLU A 227 19.22 13.27 27.79
N ASP A 228 18.52 12.58 26.89
CA ASP A 228 17.07 12.37 27.02
C ASP A 228 16.74 11.38 28.15
N PRO A 229 16.14 11.85 29.27
CA PRO A 229 15.77 10.97 30.38
C PRO A 229 14.58 10.05 30.05
N GLU A 230 13.79 10.42 29.04
CA GLU A 230 12.63 9.65 28.55
C GLU A 230 13.01 8.76 27.35
N ARG A 231 14.32 8.58 27.11
CA ARG A 231 14.82 7.64 26.09
C ARG A 231 14.14 6.30 26.26
N ARG A 232 13.63 5.78 25.15
CA ARG A 232 12.87 4.53 25.16
C ARG A 232 13.26 3.60 24.03
N PRO A 233 13.11 2.28 24.20
CA PRO A 233 13.31 1.33 23.12
C PRO A 233 12.43 1.63 21.91
N LEU A 234 12.91 1.30 20.71
CA LEU A 234 12.15 1.49 19.46
C LEU A 234 10.76 0.87 19.52
N HIS A 235 10.62 -0.37 20.01
CA HIS A 235 9.32 -1.04 20.09
C HIS A 235 8.31 -0.28 20.97
N SER A 236 8.76 0.35 22.06
CA SER A 236 7.89 1.16 22.94
C SER A 236 7.39 2.42 22.24
N PHE A 237 8.25 3.08 21.46
CA PHE A 237 7.85 4.21 20.63
C PHE A 237 6.82 3.79 19.57
N LEU A 238 7.07 2.66 18.88
CA LEU A 238 6.16 2.12 17.88
C LEU A 238 4.80 1.72 18.49
N ASP A 239 4.79 1.12 19.68
CA ASP A 239 3.55 0.77 20.42
C ASP A 239 2.73 2.01 20.75
N GLU A 240 3.35 3.00 21.40
CA GLU A 240 2.67 4.22 21.85
C GLU A 240 2.07 5.00 20.68
N LYS A 241 2.82 5.10 19.59
CA LYS A 241 2.37 5.82 18.40
C LYS A 241 1.48 4.97 17.49
N ASN A 242 1.15 3.72 17.85
CA ASN A 242 0.44 2.77 16.97
C ASN A 242 1.04 2.72 15.56
N CYS A 243 2.38 2.63 15.46
CA CYS A 243 3.12 2.56 14.20
C CYS A 243 3.22 1.11 13.69
N PHE A 244 2.11 0.38 13.69
CA PHE A 244 2.06 -0.98 13.17
C PHE A 244 0.63 -1.34 12.72
N ILE A 245 0.57 -2.27 11.78
CA ILE A 245 -0.66 -2.84 11.24
C ILE A 245 -0.67 -4.33 11.55
N VAL A 246 -1.82 -4.85 12.00
CA VAL A 246 -2.02 -6.29 12.23
C VAL A 246 -3.10 -6.82 11.31
N LEU A 247 -2.78 -7.85 10.54
CA LEU A 247 -3.72 -8.56 9.66
C LEU A 247 -4.25 -9.81 10.35
N PHE A 248 -5.42 -10.25 9.92
CA PHE A 248 -6.16 -11.37 10.50
C PHE A 248 -6.41 -12.49 9.47
N ASP A 249 -6.75 -13.69 9.96
CA ASP A 249 -7.19 -14.82 9.13
C ASP A 249 -8.55 -14.58 8.46
N ASP A 250 -9.39 -13.72 9.04
CA ASP A 250 -10.51 -13.12 8.33
C ASP A 250 -9.96 -11.95 7.52
N ALA A 251 -9.87 -12.17 6.20
CA ALA A 251 -9.29 -11.22 5.26
C ALA A 251 -9.92 -9.83 5.28
N ARG A 252 -11.17 -9.77 5.76
CA ARG A 252 -11.91 -8.52 5.87
C ARG A 252 -11.34 -7.67 7.00
N LEU A 253 -10.62 -8.23 7.98
CA LEU A 253 -10.22 -7.54 9.20
C LEU A 253 -8.75 -7.09 9.17
N SER A 254 -8.51 -5.88 9.65
CA SER A 254 -7.18 -5.33 9.88
C SER A 254 -7.20 -4.40 11.09
N TYR A 255 -6.16 -4.42 11.91
CA TYR A 255 -5.97 -3.48 13.02
C TYR A 255 -4.99 -2.39 12.62
N ILE A 256 -5.43 -1.14 12.64
CA ILE A 256 -4.71 0.03 12.19
C ILE A 256 -5.00 1.18 13.15
N ASP A 257 -3.96 1.93 13.53
CA ASP A 257 -4.10 3.13 14.39
C ASP A 257 -4.87 2.88 15.70
N GLY A 258 -4.74 1.70 16.28
CA GLY A 258 -5.40 1.33 17.53
C GLY A 258 -6.79 0.70 17.38
N GLN A 259 -7.30 0.50 16.15
CA GLN A 259 -8.66 0.03 15.91
C GLN A 259 -8.74 -1.05 14.81
N VAL A 260 -9.69 -1.99 14.94
CA VAL A 260 -9.99 -2.95 13.87
C VAL A 260 -10.94 -2.33 12.86
N PHE A 261 -10.65 -2.52 11.59
CA PHE A 261 -11.49 -2.18 10.45
C PHE A 261 -11.86 -3.45 9.68
N ARG A 262 -13.07 -3.47 9.14
CA ARG A 262 -13.66 -4.51 8.31
C ARG A 262 -13.89 -3.99 6.89
N ASP A 263 -13.24 -4.58 5.90
CA ASP A 263 -13.44 -4.36 4.48
C ASP A 263 -14.22 -5.54 3.87
N GLU A 264 -15.42 -5.27 3.36
CA GLU A 264 -16.29 -6.29 2.75
C GLU A 264 -15.93 -6.60 1.29
N ALA A 265 -14.97 -5.88 0.69
CA ALA A 265 -14.60 -6.03 -0.72
C ALA A 265 -14.18 -7.46 -1.10
N LEU A 266 -13.58 -8.23 -0.19
CA LEU A 266 -13.22 -9.64 -0.45
C LEU A 266 -14.42 -10.54 -0.79
N LEU A 267 -15.63 -10.15 -0.39
CA LEU A 267 -16.85 -10.91 -0.71
C LEU A 267 -17.38 -10.62 -2.11
N ASP A 268 -16.83 -9.62 -2.82
CA ASP A 268 -17.30 -9.25 -4.16
C ASP A 268 -16.90 -10.25 -5.26
N GLY A 269 -16.13 -11.29 -4.91
CA GLY A 269 -15.66 -12.32 -5.83
C GLY A 269 -14.44 -11.92 -6.65
N GLY A 270 -13.68 -10.93 -6.18
CA GLY A 270 -12.52 -10.42 -6.91
C GLY A 270 -12.90 -9.46 -8.02
N LYS A 271 -14.14 -8.95 -8.06
CA LYS A 271 -14.59 -7.96 -9.06
C LYS A 271 -13.73 -6.70 -9.01
N GLY A 272 -13.23 -6.33 -7.84
CA GLY A 272 -12.31 -5.21 -7.65
C GLY A 272 -10.83 -5.52 -7.89
N VAL A 273 -10.43 -6.76 -8.19
CA VAL A 273 -9.01 -7.17 -8.35
C VAL A 273 -8.76 -7.80 -9.71
N LEU A 274 -9.55 -8.83 -10.07
CA LEU A 274 -9.35 -9.64 -11.28
C LEU A 274 -9.29 -8.83 -12.59
N PRO A 275 -9.99 -7.69 -12.77
CA PRO A 275 -9.84 -6.86 -13.96
C PRO A 275 -8.44 -6.27 -14.15
N PHE A 276 -7.65 -6.12 -13.08
CA PHE A 276 -6.29 -5.61 -13.13
C PHE A 276 -5.24 -6.72 -13.41
N LEU A 277 -5.66 -7.99 -13.40
CA LEU A 277 -4.80 -9.14 -13.71
C LEU A 277 -5.00 -9.50 -15.18
N HIS A 278 -3.92 -9.40 -15.95
CA HIS A 278 -3.87 -9.67 -17.38
C HIS A 278 -3.04 -10.94 -17.60
N PRO A 279 -3.66 -12.04 -18.03
CA PRO A 279 -2.93 -13.28 -18.24
C PRO A 279 -2.04 -13.19 -19.49
N GLU A 280 -0.79 -13.64 -19.39
CA GLU A 280 0.17 -13.77 -20.49
C GLU A 280 0.77 -15.17 -20.47
N GLY A 281 0.51 -15.95 -21.53
CA GLY A 281 0.92 -17.35 -21.63
C GLY A 281 2.43 -17.52 -21.70
N SER A 282 3.16 -16.57 -22.31
CA SER A 282 4.63 -16.65 -22.39
C SER A 282 5.31 -16.61 -21.01
N LEU A 283 4.62 -16.17 -19.94
CA LEU A 283 5.16 -16.19 -18.58
C LEU A 283 5.24 -17.59 -17.95
N GLU A 284 4.65 -18.62 -18.57
CA GLU A 284 4.74 -20.00 -18.08
C GLU A 284 6.11 -20.63 -18.35
N ASP A 285 6.75 -20.23 -19.44
CA ASP A 285 8.03 -20.76 -19.91
C ASP A 285 9.24 -19.95 -19.41
N VAL A 286 8.99 -18.90 -18.61
CA VAL A 286 10.04 -18.03 -18.08
C VAL A 286 10.85 -18.76 -17.00
N THR A 287 12.17 -18.79 -17.18
CA THR A 287 13.12 -19.47 -16.28
C THR A 287 13.81 -18.55 -15.29
N ASP A 288 13.82 -17.24 -15.55
CA ASP A 288 14.56 -16.25 -14.78
C ASP A 288 14.03 -14.83 -15.04
N GLU A 289 14.59 -13.84 -14.35
CA GLU A 289 14.17 -12.43 -14.50
C GLU A 289 14.75 -11.76 -15.75
N LYS A 290 16.05 -11.93 -16.00
CA LYS A 290 16.84 -11.09 -16.95
C LYS A 290 17.69 -11.86 -17.97
N GLY A 291 17.81 -13.17 -17.81
CA GLY A 291 18.65 -14.07 -18.59
C GLY A 291 20.05 -14.22 -18.02
N ALA A 292 20.85 -15.03 -18.71
CA ALA A 292 22.29 -15.14 -18.45
C ALA A 292 23.04 -14.27 -19.46
N PHE A 293 23.58 -13.15 -19.00
CA PHE A 293 24.20 -12.18 -19.90
C PHE A 293 25.51 -12.69 -20.53
N VAL A 294 25.73 -12.34 -21.79
CA VAL A 294 26.99 -12.51 -22.51
C VAL A 294 27.41 -11.23 -23.24
N ALA A 295 28.72 -11.07 -23.53
CA ALA A 295 29.31 -9.81 -23.95
C ALA A 295 28.75 -9.22 -25.25
N ASP A 296 28.39 -10.07 -26.21
CA ASP A 296 27.91 -9.76 -27.54
C ASP A 296 26.38 -9.84 -27.67
N GLN A 297 25.68 -10.05 -26.55
CA GLN A 297 24.22 -10.10 -26.52
C GLN A 297 23.62 -8.75 -26.91
N VAL A 298 22.68 -8.77 -27.85
CA VAL A 298 22.01 -7.57 -28.40
C VAL A 298 20.52 -7.49 -28.05
N THR A 299 19.95 -8.58 -27.52
CA THR A 299 18.55 -8.69 -27.10
C THR A 299 18.44 -9.46 -25.78
N PHE A 300 17.43 -9.17 -24.98
CA PHE A 300 17.10 -9.99 -23.80
C PHE A 300 16.61 -11.38 -24.23
N ASP A 301 16.85 -12.39 -23.38
CA ASP A 301 16.43 -13.76 -23.66
C ASP A 301 14.90 -13.89 -23.65
N GLU A 302 14.32 -14.54 -24.65
CA GLU A 302 12.85 -14.73 -24.74
C GLU A 302 12.26 -15.49 -23.55
N SER A 303 13.07 -16.34 -22.89
CA SER A 303 12.71 -17.09 -21.68
C SER A 303 12.93 -16.30 -20.38
N SER A 304 13.25 -15.01 -20.45
CA SER A 304 13.35 -14.12 -19.29
C SER A 304 12.10 -13.24 -19.17
N THR A 305 11.76 -12.80 -17.96
CA THR A 305 10.66 -11.82 -17.78
C THR A 305 10.94 -10.54 -18.60
N PHE A 306 12.19 -10.09 -18.70
CA PHE A 306 12.58 -8.94 -19.52
C PHE A 306 12.31 -9.15 -21.01
N GLY A 307 12.65 -10.33 -21.55
CA GLY A 307 12.33 -10.70 -22.93
C GLY A 307 10.82 -10.72 -23.19
N VAL A 308 10.03 -11.28 -22.28
CA VAL A 308 8.55 -11.26 -22.38
C VAL A 308 8.00 -9.83 -22.36
N ILE A 309 8.58 -8.92 -21.55
CA ILE A 309 8.19 -7.50 -21.58
C ILE A 309 8.41 -6.92 -22.96
N VAL A 310 9.61 -7.08 -23.52
CA VAL A 310 10.00 -6.50 -24.82
C VAL A 310 9.16 -7.06 -25.97
N GLU A 311 9.03 -8.38 -26.05
CA GLU A 311 8.47 -9.07 -27.21
C GLU A 311 6.95 -9.22 -27.17
N ARG A 312 6.34 -9.24 -25.99
CA ARG A 312 4.90 -9.50 -25.82
C ARG A 312 4.17 -8.34 -25.17
N VAL A 313 4.57 -7.95 -23.96
CA VAL A 313 3.77 -7.03 -23.13
C VAL A 313 3.82 -5.60 -23.66
N ALA A 314 5.02 -5.11 -23.98
CA ALA A 314 5.30 -3.79 -24.52
C ALA A 314 5.44 -3.80 -26.06
N ALA A 315 5.01 -4.89 -26.71
CA ALA A 315 5.17 -5.07 -28.15
C ALA A 315 4.53 -3.96 -29.00
N LYS A 316 3.54 -3.23 -28.45
CA LYS A 316 2.85 -2.12 -29.12
C LYS A 316 3.37 -0.74 -28.74
N ASP A 317 4.37 -0.65 -27.88
CA ASP A 317 4.95 0.63 -27.48
C ASP A 317 5.91 1.08 -28.57
N GLY A 318 5.62 2.22 -29.21
CA GLY A 318 6.47 2.74 -30.30
C GLY A 318 7.82 3.27 -29.80
N ILE A 319 7.91 3.55 -28.51
CA ILE A 319 9.17 3.80 -27.81
C ILE A 319 9.22 2.86 -26.61
N LEU A 320 10.31 2.13 -26.47
CA LEU A 320 10.57 1.28 -25.32
C LEU A 320 12.00 1.48 -24.86
N ILE A 321 12.16 1.80 -23.58
CA ILE A 321 13.42 2.16 -22.95
C ILE A 321 13.65 1.22 -21.78
N CYS A 322 14.82 0.60 -21.68
CA CYS A 322 15.31 -0.10 -20.50
C CYS A 322 16.00 0.92 -19.57
N ASP A 323 15.43 1.14 -18.38
CA ASP A 323 15.91 2.11 -17.39
C ASP A 323 16.55 1.43 -16.17
N ASP A 324 16.58 0.09 -16.12
CA ASP A 324 17.23 -0.74 -15.11
C ASP A 324 18.73 -0.40 -14.95
N LEU A 325 19.19 -0.19 -13.69
CA LEU A 325 20.55 -0.02 -13.11
C LEU A 325 20.65 1.19 -12.14
N GLY A 326 20.04 1.10 -10.95
CA GLY A 326 20.49 1.79 -9.71
C GLY A 326 19.90 3.17 -9.39
N ASP A 327 19.55 3.99 -10.39
CA ASP A 327 18.65 5.16 -10.25
C ASP A 327 17.44 5.01 -11.18
N GLU A 328 16.95 3.78 -11.31
CA GLU A 328 15.86 3.42 -12.22
C GLU A 328 14.49 3.90 -11.70
N TRP A 329 13.65 4.31 -12.63
CA TRP A 329 12.24 4.61 -12.40
C TRP A 329 11.37 3.39 -12.66
N ALA A 330 11.79 2.53 -13.57
CA ALA A 330 11.19 1.25 -13.88
C ALA A 330 12.25 0.39 -14.56
N ASP A 331 11.96 -0.90 -14.72
CA ASP A 331 12.84 -1.75 -15.52
C ASP A 331 12.72 -1.33 -16.99
N PHE A 332 11.48 -1.08 -17.44
CA PHE A 332 11.21 -0.48 -18.74
C PHE A 332 10.20 0.67 -18.69
N ILE A 333 10.40 1.66 -19.58
CA ILE A 333 9.48 2.76 -19.83
C ILE A 333 8.99 2.66 -21.28
N GLY A 334 7.69 2.46 -21.44
CA GLY A 334 7.02 2.42 -22.74
C GLY A 334 6.26 3.70 -23.03
N ILE A 335 6.35 4.21 -24.25
CA ILE A 335 5.47 5.26 -24.77
C ILE A 335 4.75 4.71 -25.99
N LYS A 336 3.44 4.61 -25.88
CA LYS A 336 2.56 4.22 -26.97
C LYS A 336 1.76 5.43 -27.41
N LYS A 337 1.79 5.69 -28.72
CA LYS A 337 0.96 6.71 -29.36
C LYS A 337 -0.09 6.00 -30.20
N GLU A 338 -1.35 6.18 -29.84
CA GLU A 338 -2.48 5.90 -30.74
C GLU A 338 -3.00 7.23 -31.30
N ALA A 339 -3.80 7.19 -32.38
CA ALA A 339 -4.16 8.36 -33.20
C ALA A 339 -4.41 9.65 -32.39
N ASP A 340 -5.22 9.53 -31.32
CA ASP A 340 -5.62 10.62 -30.43
C ASP A 340 -5.38 10.30 -28.94
N SER A 341 -4.38 9.45 -28.62
CA SER A 341 -4.01 9.24 -27.21
C SER A 341 -2.54 8.88 -27.03
N VAL A 342 -1.99 9.32 -25.91
CA VAL A 342 -0.66 8.92 -25.44
C VAL A 342 -0.81 8.03 -24.22
N GLN A 343 -0.08 6.92 -24.19
CA GLN A 343 0.06 6.08 -23.01
C GLN A 343 1.53 6.00 -22.61
N VAL A 344 1.80 6.27 -21.34
CA VAL A 344 3.10 6.06 -20.70
C VAL A 344 2.97 4.89 -19.74
N SER A 345 3.80 3.87 -19.93
CA SER A 345 3.80 2.64 -19.12
C SER A 345 5.14 2.47 -18.43
N PHE A 346 5.12 2.23 -17.11
CA PHE A 346 6.28 1.79 -16.34
C PHE A 346 6.13 0.30 -16.08
N TYR A 347 7.09 -0.50 -16.52
CA TYR A 347 7.10 -1.96 -16.37
C TYR A 347 8.13 -2.38 -15.32
N HIS A 348 7.69 -3.23 -14.38
CA HIS A 348 8.52 -3.84 -13.34
C HIS A 348 8.44 -5.35 -13.50
N GLY A 349 9.51 -5.96 -14.00
CA GLY A 349 9.66 -7.38 -14.25
C GLY A 349 10.19 -8.12 -13.03
N LYS A 350 9.51 -9.20 -12.64
CA LYS A 350 10.03 -10.15 -11.64
C LYS A 350 9.83 -11.59 -12.07
N HIS A 351 10.75 -12.45 -11.63
CA HIS A 351 10.60 -13.90 -11.73
C HIS A 351 10.60 -14.53 -10.34
N GLY A 352 9.86 -15.63 -10.20
CA GLY A 352 9.87 -16.41 -8.97
C GLY A 352 8.91 -17.59 -9.04
N ALA A 353 8.99 -18.46 -8.04
CA ALA A 353 8.10 -19.59 -7.90
C ALA A 353 6.63 -19.13 -7.83
N LEU A 354 5.73 -19.90 -8.46
CA LEU A 354 4.30 -19.64 -8.40
C LEU A 354 3.82 -19.72 -6.94
N THR A 355 3.28 -18.62 -6.43
CA THR A 355 2.89 -18.52 -5.02
C THR A 355 1.79 -17.49 -4.80
N LEU A 356 1.03 -17.68 -3.72
CA LEU A 356 0.11 -16.68 -3.18
C LEU A 356 0.74 -15.90 -2.02
N SER A 357 2.03 -16.07 -1.77
CA SER A 357 2.75 -15.35 -0.72
C SER A 357 2.94 -13.87 -1.10
N ALA A 358 2.49 -12.98 -0.22
CA ALA A 358 2.68 -11.56 -0.38
C ALA A 358 4.15 -11.14 -0.30
N GLY A 359 4.98 -11.85 0.50
CA GLY A 359 6.38 -11.48 0.71
C GLY A 359 7.18 -11.47 -0.59
N SER A 360 7.02 -12.49 -1.43
CA SER A 360 7.65 -12.59 -2.75
C SER A 360 7.16 -11.52 -3.74
N PHE A 361 5.94 -11.03 -3.57
CA PHE A 361 5.35 -10.00 -4.43
C PHE A 361 5.61 -8.58 -3.93
N HIS A 362 5.97 -8.44 -2.65
CA HIS A 362 6.17 -7.17 -1.96
C HIS A 362 7.24 -6.33 -2.63
N VAL A 363 8.36 -6.95 -3.02
CA VAL A 363 9.48 -6.26 -3.69
C VAL A 363 9.01 -5.56 -4.97
N ALA A 364 8.27 -6.27 -5.82
CA ALA A 364 7.74 -5.71 -7.08
C ALA A 364 6.79 -4.53 -6.83
N VAL A 365 5.90 -4.70 -5.85
CA VAL A 365 4.92 -3.66 -5.49
C VAL A 365 5.59 -2.45 -4.87
N SER A 366 6.53 -2.62 -3.94
CA SER A 366 7.26 -1.50 -3.33
C SER A 366 8.06 -0.73 -4.39
N GLN A 367 8.75 -1.42 -5.30
CA GLN A 367 9.50 -0.78 -6.40
C GLN A 367 8.56 0.02 -7.33
N ALA A 368 7.38 -0.52 -7.64
CA ALA A 368 6.38 0.17 -8.47
C ALA A 368 5.80 1.40 -7.77
N ILE A 369 5.38 1.27 -6.50
CA ILE A 369 4.80 2.40 -5.74
C ILE A 369 5.83 3.52 -5.55
N LYS A 370 7.08 3.19 -5.22
CA LYS A 370 8.18 4.15 -5.04
C LYS A 370 8.34 5.09 -6.24
N ASN A 371 8.11 4.59 -7.45
CA ASN A 371 8.35 5.31 -8.69
C ASN A 371 7.11 5.94 -9.33
N LEU A 372 5.93 5.83 -8.72
CA LEU A 372 4.70 6.44 -9.22
C LEU A 372 4.83 7.96 -9.42
N GLY A 373 5.57 8.65 -8.54
CA GLY A 373 5.83 10.08 -8.68
C GLY A 373 6.64 10.46 -9.93
N ASN A 374 7.48 9.54 -10.42
CA ASN A 374 8.33 9.78 -11.60
C ASN A 374 7.57 9.63 -12.93
N MET A 375 6.36 9.05 -12.92
CA MET A 375 5.53 8.87 -14.13
C MET A 375 5.06 10.19 -14.75
N MET A 376 5.18 11.30 -14.03
CA MET A 376 4.91 12.65 -14.54
C MET A 376 6.07 13.23 -15.36
N PHE A 377 7.19 12.52 -15.46
CA PHE A 377 8.41 12.98 -16.13
C PHE A 377 8.89 14.33 -15.59
N PRO A 378 9.41 14.35 -14.35
CA PRO A 378 9.96 15.56 -13.74
C PRO A 378 11.02 16.19 -14.63
N SER A 379 10.79 17.43 -15.04
CA SER A 379 11.58 18.16 -16.06
C SER A 379 13.06 18.26 -15.70
N GLU A 380 13.33 18.47 -14.42
CA GLU A 380 14.65 18.62 -13.82
C GLU A 380 15.50 17.34 -13.87
N ARG A 381 14.88 16.17 -14.06
CA ARG A 381 15.58 14.88 -14.20
C ARG A 381 15.64 14.37 -15.65
N MET A 382 14.87 14.98 -16.56
CA MET A 382 14.70 14.48 -17.94
C MET A 382 16.01 14.46 -18.73
N GLU A 383 16.78 15.53 -18.67
CA GLU A 383 18.01 15.64 -19.45
C GLU A 383 19.00 14.52 -19.08
N THR A 384 19.27 14.35 -17.79
CA THR A 384 20.15 13.29 -17.27
C THR A 384 19.63 11.90 -17.62
N LYS A 385 18.30 11.68 -17.53
CA LYS A 385 17.68 10.40 -17.88
C LYS A 385 17.82 10.07 -19.37
N VAL A 386 17.52 11.02 -20.26
CA VAL A 386 17.66 10.80 -21.70
C VAL A 386 19.11 10.50 -22.09
N GLN A 387 20.08 11.16 -21.45
CA GLN A 387 21.50 10.87 -21.66
C GLN A 387 21.86 9.44 -21.20
N SER A 388 21.37 9.00 -20.04
CA SER A 388 21.67 7.66 -19.52
C SER A 388 21.05 6.54 -20.36
N TRP A 389 19.96 6.82 -21.08
CA TRP A 389 19.31 5.87 -22.00
C TRP A 389 20.06 5.70 -23.34
N ASN A 390 20.88 6.66 -23.75
CA ASN A 390 21.68 6.58 -24.97
C ASN A 390 22.97 5.74 -24.80
N THR A 391 22.86 4.62 -24.08
CA THR A 391 23.97 3.69 -23.81
C THR A 391 23.50 2.24 -23.95
N THR A 392 24.43 1.29 -23.86
CA THR A 392 24.09 -0.13 -23.77
C THR A 392 23.80 -0.53 -22.32
N TYR A 393 22.97 -1.56 -22.16
CA TYR A 393 22.70 -2.16 -20.87
C TYR A 393 23.93 -2.91 -20.38
N ASN A 394 24.55 -2.44 -19.29
CA ASN A 394 25.74 -3.06 -18.72
C ASN A 394 25.37 -3.72 -17.39
N ALA A 395 25.09 -5.03 -17.42
CA ALA A 395 24.77 -5.76 -16.21
C ALA A 395 25.97 -5.69 -15.22
N PRO A 396 25.73 -5.69 -13.89
CA PRO A 396 26.77 -5.42 -12.89
C PRO A 396 28.06 -6.26 -13.03
N ASN A 397 27.94 -7.48 -13.55
CA ASN A 397 29.05 -8.42 -13.70
C ASN A 397 29.37 -8.79 -15.16
N GLN A 398 28.62 -8.27 -16.14
CA GLN A 398 28.77 -8.65 -17.54
C GLN A 398 28.20 -7.54 -18.45
N PRO A 399 29.05 -6.70 -19.08
CA PRO A 399 28.58 -5.74 -20.06
C PRO A 399 27.95 -6.47 -21.26
N THR A 400 26.94 -5.86 -21.88
CA THR A 400 26.26 -6.39 -23.06
C THR A 400 26.25 -5.35 -24.19
N GLN A 401 25.79 -5.74 -25.38
CA GLN A 401 25.51 -4.84 -26.50
C GLN A 401 24.01 -4.52 -26.65
N ILE A 402 23.19 -4.86 -25.64
CA ILE A 402 21.74 -4.57 -25.67
C ILE A 402 21.57 -3.05 -25.58
N PRO A 403 20.95 -2.38 -26.57
CA PRO A 403 20.69 -0.94 -26.47
C PRO A 403 19.66 -0.67 -25.38
N ARG A 404 19.85 0.36 -24.54
CA ARG A 404 18.82 0.75 -23.59
C ARG A 404 17.57 1.33 -24.26
N VAL A 405 17.73 2.02 -25.38
CA VAL A 405 16.59 2.34 -26.26
C VAL A 405 16.31 1.12 -27.13
N ILE A 406 15.42 0.25 -26.65
CA ILE A 406 15.03 -1.00 -27.31
C ILE A 406 14.25 -0.71 -28.59
N ARG A 407 13.38 0.32 -28.56
CA ARG A 407 12.61 0.78 -29.71
C ARG A 407 12.42 2.29 -29.67
N ASN A 408 12.47 2.93 -30.85
CA ASN A 408 12.17 4.35 -30.99
C ASN A 408 11.70 4.68 -32.41
N ASP A 409 10.40 4.52 -32.65
CA ASP A 409 9.78 4.76 -33.96
C ASP A 409 9.63 6.27 -34.30
N ALA A 410 9.89 7.15 -33.33
CA ALA A 410 9.68 8.60 -33.44
C ALA A 410 10.94 9.40 -33.77
N GLY A 411 12.12 8.74 -33.80
CA GLY A 411 13.42 9.36 -34.09
C GLY A 411 14.00 10.13 -32.90
N ASP A 412 13.48 11.31 -32.59
CA ASP A 412 13.97 12.13 -31.45
C ASP A 412 13.30 11.67 -30.14
N LEU A 413 14.09 11.00 -29.30
CA LEU A 413 13.66 10.48 -28.01
C LEU A 413 13.29 11.61 -27.03
N ALA A 414 14.13 12.65 -26.93
CA ALA A 414 13.91 13.75 -25.99
C ALA A 414 12.62 14.51 -26.33
N ALA A 415 12.41 14.81 -27.62
CA ALA A 415 11.18 15.45 -28.08
C ALA A 415 9.95 14.56 -27.84
N SER A 416 10.08 13.24 -27.97
CA SER A 416 8.97 12.31 -27.75
C SER A 416 8.57 12.21 -26.28
N VAL A 417 9.54 12.14 -25.37
CA VAL A 417 9.30 12.15 -23.93
C VAL A 417 8.68 13.49 -23.50
N ALA A 418 9.18 14.61 -24.02
CA ALA A 418 8.61 15.93 -23.77
C ALA A 418 7.16 16.06 -24.27
N ARG A 419 6.83 15.48 -25.43
CA ARG A 419 5.45 15.40 -25.93
C ARG A 419 4.57 14.56 -25.01
N ALA A 420 5.04 13.39 -24.57
CA ALA A 420 4.28 12.53 -23.68
C ALA A 420 4.00 13.19 -22.31
N ARG A 421 4.95 13.96 -21.78
CA ARG A 421 4.79 14.75 -20.55
C ARG A 421 3.65 15.78 -20.66
N ASN A 422 3.60 16.49 -21.79
CA ASN A 422 2.71 17.64 -21.97
C ASN A 422 1.37 17.29 -22.66
N ALA A 423 1.19 16.03 -23.07
CA ALA A 423 -0.03 15.59 -23.72
C ALA A 423 -1.23 15.67 -22.75
N PRO A 424 -2.31 16.37 -23.12
CA PRO A 424 -3.46 16.62 -22.22
C PRO A 424 -4.30 15.36 -21.92
N ASP A 425 -4.17 14.35 -22.77
CA ASP A 425 -4.90 13.09 -22.80
C ASP A 425 -4.02 11.89 -22.39
N VAL A 426 -2.84 12.16 -21.84
CA VAL A 426 -1.89 11.10 -21.47
C VAL A 426 -2.46 10.20 -20.38
N SER A 427 -2.54 8.91 -20.70
CA SER A 427 -2.83 7.85 -19.74
C SER A 427 -1.52 7.29 -19.17
N ARG A 428 -1.50 7.06 -17.85
CA ARG A 428 -0.32 6.51 -17.16
C ARG A 428 -0.64 5.13 -16.62
N ARG A 429 0.27 4.18 -16.81
CA ARG A 429 0.11 2.79 -16.35
C ARG A 429 1.34 2.30 -15.61
N ALA A 430 1.19 1.85 -14.37
CA ALA A 430 2.20 1.09 -13.66
C ALA A 430 1.88 -0.40 -13.85
N VAL A 431 2.86 -1.17 -14.33
CA VAL A 431 2.69 -2.55 -14.78
C VAL A 431 3.67 -3.43 -14.06
N ILE A 432 3.18 -4.36 -13.25
CA ILE A 432 4.02 -5.44 -12.69
C ILE A 432 3.90 -6.63 -13.63
N VAL A 433 5.01 -7.13 -14.15
CA VAL A 433 5.06 -8.29 -15.04
C VAL A 433 5.76 -9.41 -14.31
N THR A 434 5.09 -10.53 -14.08
CA THR A 434 5.59 -11.56 -13.17
C THR A 434 5.12 -12.98 -13.48
N SER A 435 6.06 -13.91 -13.41
CA SER A 435 5.79 -15.36 -13.50
C SER A 435 5.39 -15.99 -12.15
N SER A 436 5.51 -15.25 -11.03
CA SER A 436 5.25 -15.78 -9.68
C SER A 436 3.78 -15.76 -9.26
N LEU A 437 2.89 -15.20 -10.08
CA LEU A 437 1.44 -15.15 -9.83
C LEU A 437 0.68 -15.75 -11.02
N SER A 438 -0.47 -16.38 -10.75
CA SER A 438 -1.42 -16.84 -11.77
C SER A 438 -2.79 -16.20 -11.52
N LYS A 439 -3.41 -15.70 -12.58
CA LYS A 439 -4.77 -15.16 -12.53
C LYS A 439 -5.77 -16.24 -12.15
N LYS A 440 -5.68 -17.44 -12.74
CA LYS A 440 -6.52 -18.58 -12.40
C LYS A 440 -6.45 -18.95 -10.92
N VAL A 441 -5.26 -18.99 -10.33
CA VAL A 441 -5.10 -19.32 -8.90
C VAL A 441 -5.78 -18.29 -8.00
N VAL A 442 -5.64 -16.99 -8.32
CA VAL A 442 -6.31 -15.90 -7.58
C VAL A 442 -7.83 -15.99 -7.72
N GLU A 443 -8.32 -16.26 -8.93
CA GLU A 443 -9.76 -16.44 -9.19
C GLU A 443 -10.34 -17.63 -8.41
N ASP A 444 -9.62 -18.74 -8.36
CA ASP A 444 -10.05 -19.94 -7.63
C ASP A 444 -10.10 -19.71 -6.11
N GLU A 445 -9.19 -18.91 -5.53
CA GLU A 445 -9.29 -18.48 -4.14
C GLU A 445 -10.52 -17.61 -3.88
N PHE A 446 -10.82 -16.64 -4.75
CA PHE A 446 -12.05 -15.86 -4.63
C PHE A 446 -13.32 -16.73 -4.71
N LYS A 447 -13.34 -17.74 -5.60
CA LYS A 447 -14.45 -18.70 -5.67
C LYS A 447 -14.60 -19.51 -4.38
N LYS A 448 -13.50 -19.94 -3.76
CA LYS A 448 -13.53 -20.63 -2.46
C LYS A 448 -14.14 -19.72 -1.38
N ILE A 449 -13.76 -18.45 -1.35
CA ILE A 449 -14.29 -17.46 -0.40
C ILE A 449 -15.79 -17.25 -0.61
N GLN A 450 -16.24 -17.08 -1.85
CA GLN A 450 -17.66 -16.96 -2.18
C GLN A 450 -18.47 -18.19 -1.79
N ALA A 451 -17.87 -19.38 -1.85
CA ALA A 451 -18.47 -20.63 -1.37
C ALA A 451 -18.45 -20.77 0.18
N GLY A 452 -18.05 -19.72 0.91
CA GLY A 452 -18.02 -19.70 2.37
C GLY A 452 -16.78 -20.32 3.01
N LYS A 453 -15.76 -20.68 2.21
CA LYS A 453 -14.48 -21.15 2.76
C LYS A 453 -13.67 -19.95 3.28
N ARG A 454 -12.95 -20.14 4.38
CA ARG A 454 -12.05 -19.11 4.89
C ARG A 454 -10.82 -18.98 3.98
N PRO A 455 -10.42 -17.75 3.60
CA PRO A 455 -9.19 -17.54 2.85
C PRO A 455 -7.96 -17.95 3.66
N THR A 456 -6.89 -18.32 2.96
CA THR A 456 -5.60 -18.52 3.62
C THR A 456 -4.99 -17.18 4.02
N HIS A 457 -4.21 -17.18 5.11
CA HIS A 457 -3.45 -16.01 5.57
C HIS A 457 -2.60 -15.39 4.45
N THR A 458 -1.94 -16.21 3.63
CA THR A 458 -1.09 -15.78 2.53
C THR A 458 -1.89 -15.04 1.46
N PHE A 459 -3.06 -15.58 1.09
CA PHE A 459 -3.96 -14.93 0.15
C PHE A 459 -4.49 -13.59 0.66
N VAL A 460 -4.81 -13.49 1.96
CA VAL A 460 -5.19 -12.22 2.59
C VAL A 460 -4.09 -11.17 2.38
N GLN A 461 -2.87 -11.48 2.77
CA GLN A 461 -1.76 -10.55 2.63
C GLN A 461 -1.56 -10.12 1.17
N LEU A 462 -1.65 -11.06 0.22
CA LEU A 462 -1.51 -10.76 -1.20
C LEU A 462 -2.62 -9.81 -1.65
N HIS A 463 -3.89 -10.12 -1.35
CA HIS A 463 -5.02 -9.26 -1.68
C HIS A 463 -4.83 -7.84 -1.15
N TRP A 464 -4.39 -7.71 0.09
CA TRP A 464 -4.10 -6.43 0.74
C TRP A 464 -2.99 -5.65 0.04
N LEU A 465 -1.93 -6.34 -0.36
CA LEU A 465 -0.83 -5.76 -1.11
C LEU A 465 -1.29 -5.25 -2.48
N LEU A 466 -2.02 -6.06 -3.24
CA LEU A 466 -2.51 -5.70 -4.57
C LEU A 466 -3.47 -4.50 -4.54
N GLN A 467 -4.44 -4.50 -3.62
CA GLN A 467 -5.35 -3.37 -3.47
C GLN A 467 -4.62 -2.08 -3.08
N SER A 468 -3.58 -2.18 -2.24
CA SER A 468 -2.77 -1.02 -1.86
C SER A 468 -2.02 -0.45 -3.07
N PHE A 469 -1.49 -1.31 -3.95
CA PHE A 469 -0.88 -0.91 -5.21
C PHE A 469 -1.87 -0.20 -6.14
N PHE A 470 -3.07 -0.76 -6.37
CA PHE A 470 -4.07 -0.15 -7.26
C PHE A 470 -4.60 1.19 -6.73
N SER A 471 -4.79 1.31 -5.41
CA SER A 471 -5.15 2.56 -4.76
C SER A 471 -4.07 3.63 -4.98
N ALA A 472 -2.80 3.27 -4.74
CA ALA A 472 -1.67 4.18 -4.92
C ALA A 472 -1.54 4.69 -6.36
N CYS A 473 -1.75 3.82 -7.35
CA CYS A 473 -1.77 4.23 -8.75
C CYS A 473 -2.90 5.25 -9.01
N THR A 474 -4.11 4.95 -8.54
CA THR A 474 -5.28 5.82 -8.73
C THR A 474 -5.06 7.20 -8.09
N GLU A 475 -4.38 7.26 -6.94
CA GLU A 475 -4.08 8.50 -6.22
C GLU A 475 -3.19 9.47 -7.01
N VAL A 476 -2.27 8.96 -7.83
CA VAL A 476 -1.40 9.78 -8.70
C VAL A 476 -1.98 9.99 -10.11
N GLY A 477 -3.22 9.58 -10.35
CA GLY A 477 -3.84 9.63 -11.68
C GLY A 477 -3.28 8.61 -12.68
N ALA A 478 -2.69 7.52 -12.18
CA ALA A 478 -2.26 6.38 -12.97
C ALA A 478 -3.20 5.18 -12.79
N SER A 479 -3.07 4.21 -13.68
CA SER A 479 -3.72 2.90 -13.58
C SER A 479 -2.69 1.82 -13.21
N GLY A 480 -2.98 0.99 -12.23
CA GLY A 480 -2.14 -0.16 -11.88
C GLY A 480 -2.58 -1.40 -12.65
N SER A 481 -1.64 -2.24 -13.07
CA SER A 481 -1.94 -3.50 -13.75
C SER A 481 -0.91 -4.56 -13.42
N ILE A 482 -1.31 -5.83 -13.47
CA ILE A 482 -0.45 -6.97 -13.26
C ILE A 482 -0.56 -7.88 -14.47
N VAL A 483 0.55 -8.10 -15.16
CA VAL A 483 0.65 -9.13 -16.18
C VAL A 483 1.23 -10.38 -15.52
N CYS A 484 0.46 -11.45 -15.50
CA CYS A 484 0.79 -12.66 -14.77
C CYS A 484 0.47 -13.92 -15.57
N ARG A 485 0.81 -15.09 -15.04
CA ARG A 485 0.46 -16.36 -15.70
C ARG A 485 -1.06 -16.53 -15.82
N PRO A 486 -1.54 -17.28 -16.81
CA PRO A 486 -2.96 -17.58 -16.98
C PRO A 486 -3.67 -18.09 -15.72
#